data_AF-A0A0H4ITB4-F1
#
_entry.id   AF-A0A0H4ITB4-F1
#
_cell.length_a   1.000
_cell.length_b   1.000
_cell.length_c   1.000
_cell.angle_alpha   90.00
_cell.angle_beta   90.00
_cell.angle_gamma   90.00
#
_symmetry.space_group_name_H-M   'P 1'
#
loop_
_entity.id
_entity.type
_entity.pdbx_description
1 polymer ?
#
loop_
_entity_poly.entity_id
_entity_poly.type
_entity_poly.pdbx_seq_one_letter_code
_entity_poly.pdbx_strand_id
1 'polypeptide(L)'
;MKGKYVKEVEVKNGVVTATMLSSGVNNEIKGKKLSLWARRENGSVKWFCGQPVTRAKADADADAAGKDTTNIDTKHLPSTCRDESSAVCTKHHAPISNTSKKSAVTGYCPNHGKWPKDNTSAGVASPAEIKGKYVKSVTVAKGVVTAQMNPSGVNNEIKDKKLSLWAKRENGSVKWFCGQPVTRNDAKADAKDDTVTAIETKHLPSTCRDESSAGCIKTPRADFKHFQKISRCRVLPESRHMAERQR
;
A
#
# COMPACT_ATOMS: atom_id res chain seq x y z
N MET A 1 -2.00 -30.90 8.95
CA MET A 1 -2.20 -30.23 7.63
C MET A 1 -0.85 -30.04 6.96
N LYS A 2 -0.74 -30.25 5.65
CA LYS A 2 0.49 -30.02 4.87
C LYS A 2 0.24 -28.90 3.87
N GLY A 3 1.19 -28.00 3.70
CA GLY A 3 1.10 -26.88 2.77
C GLY A 3 2.38 -26.75 1.94
N LYS A 4 2.40 -25.77 1.01
CA LYS A 4 3.55 -25.52 0.13
C LYS A 4 4.86 -25.30 0.89
N TYR A 5 4.80 -24.72 2.09
CA TYR A 5 5.97 -24.41 2.93
C TYR A 5 5.92 -25.07 4.32
N VAL A 6 4.79 -25.66 4.69
CA VAL A 6 4.51 -26.18 6.03
C VAL A 6 4.46 -27.70 5.98
N LYS A 7 5.36 -28.33 6.75
CA LYS A 7 5.47 -29.79 6.89
C LYS A 7 4.30 -30.36 7.67
N GLU A 8 3.98 -29.74 8.81
CA GLU A 8 2.92 -30.17 9.70
C GLU A 8 2.44 -29.02 10.58
N VAL A 9 1.27 -29.22 11.17
CA VAL A 9 0.67 -28.30 12.14
C VAL A 9 0.19 -29.15 13.30
N GLU A 10 0.66 -28.82 14.50
CA GLU A 10 0.27 -29.43 15.77
C GLU A 10 -0.53 -28.42 16.59
N VAL A 11 -1.55 -28.89 17.31
CA VAL A 11 -2.32 -28.07 18.25
C VAL A 11 -2.22 -28.70 19.62
N LYS A 12 -1.66 -27.98 20.59
CA LYS A 12 -1.49 -28.47 21.96
C LYS A 12 -1.75 -27.34 22.95
N ASN A 13 -2.62 -27.59 23.94
CA ASN A 13 -2.96 -26.63 24.99
C ASN A 13 -3.33 -25.23 24.45
N GLY A 14 -4.05 -25.17 23.32
CA GLY A 14 -4.45 -23.89 22.69
C GLY A 14 -3.36 -23.16 21.91
N VAL A 15 -2.16 -23.74 21.77
CA VAL A 15 -1.10 -23.24 20.88
C VAL A 15 -1.11 -24.05 19.59
N VAL A 16 -1.21 -23.36 18.46
CA VAL A 16 -1.03 -23.93 17.13
C VAL A 16 0.42 -23.72 16.72
N THR A 17 1.14 -24.79 16.39
CA THR A 17 2.54 -24.72 15.97
C THR A 17 2.70 -25.32 14.58
N ALA A 18 3.20 -24.52 13.64
CA ALA A 18 3.52 -24.94 12.29
C ALA A 18 5.02 -25.19 12.15
N THR A 19 5.41 -26.37 11.69
CA THR A 19 6.80 -26.69 11.37
C THR A 19 7.02 -26.53 9.87
N MET A 20 8.06 -25.79 9.48
CA MET A 20 8.41 -25.58 8.07
C MET A 20 9.03 -26.84 7.45
N LEU A 21 8.93 -26.97 6.12
CA LEU A 21 9.58 -28.05 5.38
C LEU A 21 11.11 -28.02 5.54
N SER A 22 11.76 -29.17 5.43
CA SER A 22 13.22 -29.30 5.43
C SER A 22 13.84 -29.07 4.04
N SER A 23 13.04 -29.11 2.98
CA SER A 23 13.44 -28.88 1.59
C SER A 23 12.40 -28.06 0.83
N GLY A 24 12.78 -27.43 -0.28
CA GLY A 24 11.89 -26.54 -1.05
C GLY A 24 11.57 -25.18 -0.41
N VAL A 25 12.23 -24.84 0.71
CA VAL A 25 12.10 -23.55 1.40
C VAL A 25 13.47 -22.87 1.56
N ASN A 26 13.50 -21.57 1.87
CA ASN A 26 14.73 -20.85 2.17
C ASN A 26 15.51 -21.57 3.30
N ASN A 27 16.83 -21.69 3.13
CA ASN A 27 17.75 -22.30 4.09
C ASN A 27 17.55 -21.78 5.53
N GLU A 28 17.22 -20.50 5.70
CA GLU A 28 17.07 -19.85 7.01
C GLU A 28 15.79 -20.28 7.77
N ILE A 29 14.80 -20.88 7.08
CA ILE A 29 13.53 -21.31 7.68
C ILE A 29 13.34 -22.84 7.71
N LYS A 30 14.30 -23.63 7.22
CA LYS A 30 14.17 -25.09 7.15
C LYS A 30 13.98 -25.71 8.54
N GLY A 31 12.90 -26.47 8.70
CA GLY A 31 12.58 -27.15 9.97
C GLY A 31 12.28 -26.21 11.14
N LYS A 32 12.23 -24.90 10.91
CA LYS A 32 11.91 -23.89 11.92
C LYS A 32 10.41 -23.90 12.22
N LYS A 33 10.03 -23.30 13.34
CA LYS A 33 8.65 -23.33 13.86
C LYS A 33 8.07 -21.93 14.02
N LEU A 34 6.76 -21.83 13.78
CA LEU A 34 5.92 -20.64 13.98
C LEU A 34 4.73 -21.03 14.86
N SER A 35 4.46 -20.26 15.91
CA SER A 35 3.28 -20.49 16.75
C SER A 35 2.25 -19.38 16.64
N LEU A 36 0.98 -19.77 16.76
CA LEU A 36 -0.19 -18.91 16.88
C LEU A 36 -0.95 -19.32 18.15
N TRP A 37 -1.22 -18.37 19.03
CA TRP A 37 -1.95 -18.60 20.29
C TRP A 37 -2.81 -17.40 20.63
N ALA A 38 -3.73 -17.57 21.59
CA ALA A 38 -4.60 -16.49 22.03
C ALA A 38 -4.66 -16.37 23.55
N ARG A 39 -4.73 -15.15 24.07
CA ARG A 39 -4.97 -14.86 25.50
C ARG A 39 -6.26 -14.05 25.64
N ARG A 40 -6.92 -14.15 26.79
CA ARG A 40 -8.06 -13.29 27.11
C ARG A 40 -7.54 -12.00 27.72
N GLU A 41 -7.91 -10.86 27.12
CA GLU A 41 -7.59 -9.52 27.60
C GLU A 41 -8.86 -8.67 27.54
N ASN A 42 -9.26 -8.10 28.67
CA ASN A 42 -10.40 -7.18 28.78
C ASN A 42 -11.71 -7.73 28.18
N GLY A 43 -12.01 -8.99 28.44
CA GLY A 43 -13.21 -9.67 27.89
C GLY A 43 -13.13 -10.01 26.40
N SER A 44 -12.02 -9.67 25.72
CA SER A 44 -11.74 -10.01 24.32
C SER A 44 -10.66 -11.09 24.21
N VAL A 45 -10.59 -11.75 23.06
CA VAL A 45 -9.54 -12.72 22.74
C VAL A 45 -8.50 -12.04 21.87
N LYS A 46 -7.28 -11.89 22.41
CA LYS A 46 -6.14 -11.33 21.69
C LYS A 46 -5.27 -12.46 21.13
N TRP A 47 -5.07 -12.44 19.82
CA TRP A 47 -4.21 -13.39 19.12
C TRP A 47 -2.77 -12.87 19.04
N PHE A 48 -1.84 -13.79 19.18
CA PHE A 48 -0.41 -13.58 19.09
C PHE A 48 0.17 -14.58 18.11
N CYS A 49 1.12 -14.12 17.30
CA CYS A 49 1.81 -14.95 16.34
C CYS A 49 3.30 -14.60 16.38
N GLY A 50 4.16 -15.61 16.35
CA GLY A 50 5.59 -15.37 16.35
C GLY A 50 6.41 -16.63 16.65
N GLN A 51 7.42 -16.45 17.49
CA GLN A 51 8.30 -17.54 17.90
C GLN A 51 7.50 -18.69 18.55
N PRO A 52 8.05 -19.91 18.53
CA PRO A 52 7.47 -21.06 19.19
C PRO A 52 7.20 -20.78 20.68
N VAL A 53 5.98 -21.08 21.10
CA VAL A 53 5.59 -20.99 22.51
C VAL A 53 5.01 -22.31 22.98
N THR A 54 5.04 -22.55 24.28
CA THR A 54 4.38 -23.69 24.90
C THR A 54 3.48 -23.21 26.03
N ARG A 55 2.48 -24.03 26.36
CA ARG A 55 1.62 -23.82 27.51
C ARG A 55 1.59 -25.06 28.37
N ALA A 56 1.74 -24.89 29.68
CA ALA A 56 1.56 -25.99 30.64
C ALA A 56 0.11 -26.51 30.62
N LYS A 57 -0.87 -25.61 30.48
CA LYS A 57 -2.31 -25.91 30.44
C LYS A 57 -3.01 -24.97 29.46
N ALA A 58 -4.21 -25.32 28.99
CA ALA A 58 -4.92 -24.56 27.96
C ALA A 58 -5.26 -23.12 28.38
N ASP A 59 -5.45 -22.90 29.67
CA ASP A 59 -5.81 -21.64 30.33
C ASP A 59 -4.60 -20.85 30.86
N ALA A 60 -3.40 -21.42 30.82
CA ALA A 60 -2.18 -20.76 31.28
C ALA A 60 -1.67 -19.73 30.25
N ASP A 61 -0.84 -18.80 30.74
CA ASP A 61 -0.05 -17.95 29.87
C ASP A 61 0.90 -18.78 29.01
N ALA A 62 1.17 -18.28 27.80
CA ALA A 62 2.10 -18.92 26.88
C ALA A 62 3.53 -18.48 27.22
N ASP A 63 4.38 -19.43 27.58
CA ASP A 63 5.80 -19.19 27.79
C ASP A 63 6.53 -19.33 26.45
N ALA A 64 7.48 -18.44 26.19
CA ALA A 64 8.41 -18.64 25.07
C ALA A 64 9.08 -20.00 25.28
N ALA A 65 8.95 -20.92 24.32
CA ALA A 65 9.84 -22.06 24.29
C ALA A 65 11.23 -21.44 24.15
N GLY A 66 12.10 -21.62 25.16
CA GLY A 66 13.35 -20.88 25.28
C GLY A 66 14.12 -20.82 23.95
N LYS A 67 14.98 -19.80 23.77
CA LYS A 67 15.73 -19.51 22.53
C LYS A 67 16.45 -20.75 21.97
N ASP A 68 15.75 -21.61 21.25
CA ASP A 68 16.28 -22.81 20.65
C ASP A 68 16.59 -22.56 19.17
N THR A 69 17.26 -23.51 18.54
CA THR A 69 17.64 -23.43 17.13
C THR A 69 16.45 -23.55 16.17
N THR A 70 15.21 -23.70 16.65
CA THR A 70 13.99 -23.82 15.84
C THR A 70 13.29 -22.48 15.61
N ASN A 71 13.77 -21.40 16.24
CA ASN A 71 13.23 -20.06 16.04
C ASN A 71 13.45 -19.55 14.61
N ILE A 72 12.38 -19.00 14.03
CA ILE A 72 12.42 -18.23 12.78
C ILE A 72 12.88 -16.81 13.13
N ASP A 73 13.89 -16.32 12.43
CA ASP A 73 14.28 -14.92 12.53
C ASP A 73 13.11 -14.03 12.11
N THR A 74 12.88 -12.93 12.83
CA THR A 74 11.72 -12.05 12.63
C THR A 74 11.60 -11.53 11.21
N LYS A 75 12.71 -11.40 10.45
CA LYS A 75 12.67 -11.01 9.03
C LYS A 75 11.92 -12.01 8.15
N HIS A 76 11.85 -13.28 8.56
CA HIS A 76 11.14 -14.35 7.83
C HIS A 76 9.75 -14.68 8.37
N LEU A 77 9.36 -14.09 9.50
CA LEU A 77 8.00 -14.26 10.01
C LEU A 77 7.00 -13.60 9.05
N PRO A 78 5.77 -14.14 8.92
CA PRO A 78 4.68 -13.44 8.25
C PRO A 78 4.50 -12.05 8.85
N SER A 79 4.08 -11.06 8.07
CA SER A 79 3.98 -9.66 8.53
C SER A 79 3.12 -9.49 9.78
N THR A 80 2.07 -10.29 9.93
CA THR A 80 1.18 -10.29 11.11
C THR A 80 1.79 -10.92 12.36
N CYS A 81 3.00 -11.48 12.24
CA CYS A 81 3.72 -12.19 13.30
C CYS A 81 5.07 -11.55 13.62
N ARG A 82 5.39 -10.38 13.02
CA ARG A 82 6.63 -9.64 13.30
C ARG A 82 6.41 -8.68 14.46
N ASP A 83 7.40 -8.59 15.35
CA ASP A 83 7.44 -7.53 16.36
C ASP A 83 7.68 -6.17 15.66
N GLU A 84 6.98 -5.12 16.10
CA GLU A 84 7.00 -3.78 15.48
C GLU A 84 8.42 -3.21 15.37
N SER A 85 9.29 -3.53 16.34
CA SER A 85 10.71 -3.13 16.36
C SER A 85 11.58 -3.85 15.33
N SER A 86 11.15 -5.03 14.88
CA SER A 86 11.90 -5.92 13.99
C SER A 86 11.50 -5.82 12.51
N ALA A 87 10.53 -4.96 12.18
CA ALA A 87 10.08 -4.68 10.82
C ALA A 87 11.13 -3.93 9.96
N VAL A 88 12.40 -4.29 10.08
CA VAL A 88 13.51 -3.84 9.24
C VAL A 88 13.66 -4.85 8.10
N CYS A 89 12.78 -4.79 7.10
CA CYS A 89 12.86 -5.69 5.96
C CYS A 89 14.14 -5.39 5.14
N THR A 90 15.11 -6.31 5.21
CA THR A 90 16.25 -6.40 4.29
C THR A 90 15.76 -6.63 2.86
N LYS A 91 15.86 -5.57 2.05
CA LYS A 91 16.07 -5.54 0.59
C LYS A 91 15.93 -6.87 -0.16
N HIS A 92 14.73 -7.44 -0.25
CA HIS A 92 14.48 -8.47 -1.25
C HIS A 92 14.28 -7.80 -2.61
N HIS A 93 15.32 -7.89 -3.44
CA HIS A 93 15.36 -7.47 -4.84
C HIS A 93 14.50 -8.37 -5.75
N ALA A 94 13.24 -8.59 -5.39
CA ALA A 94 12.26 -9.15 -6.32
C ALA A 94 11.26 -8.04 -6.65
N PRO A 95 11.05 -7.70 -7.94
CA PRO A 95 10.08 -6.68 -8.30
C PRO A 95 8.72 -7.20 -7.87
N ILE A 96 8.16 -6.60 -6.82
CA ILE A 96 6.76 -6.82 -6.46
C ILE A 96 5.98 -6.50 -7.73
N SER A 97 5.43 -7.56 -8.32
CA SER A 97 4.58 -7.59 -9.50
C SER A 97 3.91 -6.24 -9.77
N ASN A 98 4.02 -5.77 -11.01
CA ASN A 98 3.59 -4.48 -11.61
C ASN A 98 2.15 -3.98 -11.35
N THR A 99 1.50 -4.37 -10.26
CA THR A 99 0.11 -4.04 -9.95
C THR A 99 0.04 -2.68 -9.25
N SER A 100 0.18 -1.62 -10.04
CA SER A 100 0.05 -0.19 -9.69
C SER A 100 1.14 0.39 -8.77
N LYS A 101 1.67 1.55 -9.16
CA LYS A 101 2.68 2.32 -8.39
C LYS A 101 2.16 2.67 -6.98
N LYS A 102 0.84 2.85 -6.87
CA LYS A 102 0.11 3.03 -5.61
C LYS A 102 0.26 1.84 -4.66
N SER A 103 0.13 0.60 -5.17
CA SER A 103 0.29 -0.61 -4.37
C SER A 103 1.72 -0.78 -3.85
N ALA A 104 2.72 -0.55 -4.71
CA ALA A 104 4.14 -0.59 -4.35
C ALA A 104 4.48 0.34 -3.18
N VAL A 105 3.99 1.59 -3.22
CA VAL A 105 4.18 2.57 -2.13
C VAL A 105 3.32 2.23 -0.89
N THR A 106 2.08 1.76 -1.09
CA THR A 106 1.19 1.34 0.02
C THR A 106 1.76 0.15 0.77
N GLY A 107 2.36 -0.82 0.09
CA GLY A 107 2.97 -2.00 0.73
C GLY A 107 4.26 -1.67 1.47
N TYR A 108 4.98 -0.63 1.07
CA TYR A 108 6.24 -0.25 1.72
C TYR A 108 6.02 0.36 3.12
N CYS A 109 5.08 1.28 3.28
CA CYS A 109 4.92 2.01 4.54
C CYS A 109 4.54 1.14 5.75
N PRO A 110 3.58 0.20 5.67
CA PRO A 110 3.28 -0.74 6.75
C PRO A 110 4.46 -1.63 7.11
N ASN A 111 5.29 -2.00 6.14
CA ASN A 111 6.41 -2.93 6.34
C ASN A 111 7.71 -2.27 6.82
N HIS A 112 7.86 -0.95 6.66
CA HIS A 112 9.10 -0.23 6.97
C HIS A 112 8.95 0.93 7.97
N GLY A 113 7.73 1.29 8.37
CA GLY A 113 7.44 2.43 9.25
C GLY A 113 7.77 3.81 8.66
N LYS A 114 8.28 3.86 7.43
CA LYS A 114 8.62 5.06 6.66
C LYS A 114 8.22 4.88 5.20
N TRP A 115 7.99 5.98 4.50
CA TRP A 115 7.72 5.95 3.07
C TRP A 115 8.98 5.61 2.24
N PRO A 116 8.84 5.00 1.03
CA PRO A 116 10.00 4.64 0.21
C PRO A 116 10.74 5.90 -0.25
N LYS A 117 12.07 5.90 -0.14
CA LYS A 117 12.90 7.07 -0.48
C LYS A 117 12.93 7.34 -1.98
N ASP A 118 12.89 6.30 -2.80
CA ASP A 118 13.05 6.34 -4.26
C ASP A 118 12.30 5.19 -4.96
N ASN A 119 12.29 5.19 -6.30
CA ASN A 119 11.71 4.14 -7.14
C ASN A 119 12.23 2.75 -6.78
N THR A 120 13.55 2.61 -6.62
CA THR A 120 14.19 1.33 -6.29
C THR A 120 13.69 0.76 -4.97
N SER A 121 13.59 1.60 -3.93
CA SER A 121 13.08 1.19 -2.62
C SER A 121 11.60 0.84 -2.67
N ALA A 122 10.82 1.53 -3.52
CA ALA A 122 9.44 1.18 -3.78
C ALA A 122 9.29 -0.11 -4.62
N GLY A 123 10.37 -0.65 -5.20
CA GLY A 123 10.30 -1.82 -6.08
C GLY A 123 9.67 -1.52 -7.44
N VAL A 124 9.76 -0.27 -7.92
CA VAL A 124 9.29 0.14 -9.26
C VAL A 124 10.48 0.47 -10.17
N ALA A 125 10.24 0.41 -11.48
CA ALA A 125 11.21 0.74 -12.53
C ALA A 125 11.82 2.15 -12.37
N SER A 126 12.94 2.40 -13.04
CA SER A 126 13.60 3.70 -12.99
C SER A 126 12.69 4.81 -13.56
N PRO A 127 12.83 6.09 -13.15
CA PRO A 127 11.85 7.11 -13.50
C PRO A 127 11.58 7.27 -15.01
N ALA A 128 12.64 7.20 -15.83
CA ALA A 128 12.55 7.37 -17.29
C ALA A 128 11.99 6.12 -18.02
N GLU A 129 12.04 4.95 -17.39
CA GLU A 129 11.41 3.73 -17.91
C GLU A 129 9.89 3.76 -17.75
N ILE A 130 9.37 4.54 -16.79
CA ILE A 130 7.94 4.67 -16.53
C ILE A 130 7.36 5.80 -17.39
N LYS A 131 7.15 5.50 -18.67
CA LYS A 131 6.62 6.43 -19.68
C LYS A 131 5.30 5.96 -20.29
N GLY A 132 4.60 6.89 -20.94
CA GLY A 132 3.36 6.63 -21.67
C GLY A 132 3.00 7.77 -22.63
N LYS A 133 1.82 7.69 -23.25
CA LYS A 133 1.36 8.69 -24.24
C LYS A 133 1.39 10.14 -23.69
N TYR A 134 1.01 10.32 -22.42
CA TYR A 134 0.97 11.64 -21.77
C TYR A 134 2.09 11.86 -20.76
N VAL A 135 2.74 10.79 -20.29
CA VAL A 135 3.67 10.81 -19.16
C VAL A 135 5.09 10.56 -19.67
N LYS A 136 5.99 11.48 -19.37
CA LYS A 136 7.42 11.40 -19.68
C LYS A 136 8.16 10.48 -18.72
N SER A 137 7.88 10.64 -17.42
CA SER A 137 8.52 9.88 -16.35
C SER A 137 7.66 9.86 -15.09
N VAL A 138 7.91 8.89 -14.22
CA VAL A 138 7.30 8.81 -12.88
C VAL A 138 8.38 8.59 -11.82
N THR A 139 8.53 9.58 -10.95
CA THR A 139 9.50 9.56 -9.85
C THR A 139 8.78 9.30 -8.54
N VAL A 140 9.28 8.35 -7.76
CA VAL A 140 8.91 8.17 -6.35
C VAL A 140 9.98 8.87 -5.53
N ALA A 141 9.58 9.80 -4.65
CA ALA A 141 10.48 10.46 -3.72
C ALA A 141 9.81 10.58 -2.35
N LYS A 142 10.39 9.95 -1.32
CA LYS A 142 9.87 9.97 0.06
C LYS A 142 8.36 9.62 0.15
N GLY A 143 7.91 8.70 -0.70
CA GLY A 143 6.50 8.27 -0.82
C GLY A 143 5.57 9.13 -1.63
N VAL A 144 6.03 10.26 -2.18
CA VAL A 144 5.29 11.00 -3.20
C VAL A 144 5.61 10.40 -4.55
N VAL A 145 4.59 10.07 -5.32
CA VAL A 145 4.71 9.62 -6.70
C VAL A 145 4.38 10.81 -7.60
N THR A 146 5.36 11.32 -8.33
CA THR A 146 5.20 12.46 -9.23
C THR A 146 5.33 12.03 -10.67
N ALA A 147 4.30 12.27 -11.46
CA ALA A 147 4.31 12.08 -12.91
C ALA A 147 4.62 13.40 -13.61
N GLN A 148 5.64 13.39 -14.46
CA GLN A 148 5.99 14.49 -15.35
C GLN A 148 5.28 14.28 -16.69
N MET A 149 4.55 15.27 -17.17
CA MET A 149 3.89 15.21 -18.47
C MET A 149 4.89 15.40 -19.62
N ASN A 150 4.56 14.87 -20.80
CA ASN A 150 5.37 15.03 -21.99
C ASN A 150 5.45 16.51 -22.44
N PRO A 151 6.58 16.95 -23.02
CA PRO A 151 6.73 18.30 -23.58
C PRO A 151 6.02 18.47 -24.93
N SER A 152 5.75 17.36 -25.63
CA SER A 152 5.17 17.33 -26.97
C SER A 152 4.15 16.21 -27.12
N GLY A 153 3.30 16.29 -28.15
CA GLY A 153 2.23 15.31 -28.38
C GLY A 153 1.10 15.35 -27.34
N VAL A 154 1.09 16.36 -26.46
CA VAL A 154 0.05 16.60 -25.45
C VAL A 154 -0.47 18.03 -25.55
N ASN A 155 -1.60 18.30 -24.90
CA ASN A 155 -2.22 19.61 -24.94
C ASN A 155 -1.34 20.68 -24.24
N ASN A 156 -1.36 21.91 -24.75
CA ASN A 156 -0.52 23.02 -24.29
C ASN A 156 -0.66 23.29 -22.79
N GLU A 157 -1.85 23.13 -22.22
CA GLU A 157 -2.12 23.39 -20.80
C GLU A 157 -1.51 22.35 -19.86
N ILE A 158 -1.09 21.18 -20.37
CA ILE A 158 -0.46 20.11 -19.58
C ILE A 158 1.00 19.84 -19.92
N LYS A 159 1.55 20.51 -20.93
CA LYS A 159 2.97 20.35 -21.33
C LYS A 159 3.90 20.69 -20.18
N ASP A 160 4.87 19.80 -19.96
CA ASP A 160 5.88 19.95 -18.90
C ASP A 160 5.32 20.17 -17.50
N LYS A 161 4.02 19.90 -17.29
CA LYS A 161 3.38 19.98 -15.98
C LYS A 161 3.52 18.68 -15.20
N LYS A 162 3.22 18.75 -13.90
CA LYS A 162 3.33 17.63 -12.95
C LYS A 162 2.00 17.33 -12.27
N LEU A 163 1.82 16.05 -11.96
CA LEU A 163 0.75 15.51 -11.13
C LEU A 163 1.39 14.67 -10.03
N SER A 164 0.93 14.79 -8.78
CA SER A 164 1.40 13.92 -7.70
C SER A 164 0.29 13.05 -7.12
N LEU A 165 0.70 11.87 -6.65
CA LEU A 165 -0.08 10.92 -5.90
C LEU A 165 0.69 10.60 -4.61
N TRP A 166 0.09 10.85 -3.46
CA TRP A 166 0.73 10.65 -2.14
C TRP A 166 -0.28 10.13 -1.14
N ALA A 167 0.21 9.67 0.02
CA ALA A 167 -0.68 9.15 1.05
C ALA A 167 -0.28 9.60 2.45
N LYS A 168 -1.27 9.74 3.34
CA LYS A 168 -1.11 10.00 4.76
C LYS A 168 -1.60 8.81 5.57
N ARG A 169 -1.08 8.64 6.79
CA ARG A 169 -1.63 7.67 7.75
C ARG A 169 -2.74 8.34 8.54
N GLU A 170 -3.93 7.75 8.54
CA GLU A 170 -5.08 8.18 9.33
C GLU A 170 -5.68 6.95 10.02
N ASN A 171 -5.69 6.92 11.36
CA ASN A 171 -6.34 5.89 12.18
C ASN A 171 -5.98 4.44 11.79
N GLY A 172 -4.69 4.15 11.61
CA GLY A 172 -4.22 2.81 11.21
C GLY A 172 -4.47 2.45 9.73
N SER A 173 -5.08 3.35 8.96
CA SER A 173 -5.27 3.22 7.51
C SER A 173 -4.38 4.21 6.74
N VAL A 174 -4.24 3.96 5.44
CA VAL A 174 -3.50 4.82 4.50
C VAL A 174 -4.51 5.52 3.61
N LYS A 175 -4.60 6.84 3.71
CA LYS A 175 -5.45 7.69 2.86
C LYS A 175 -4.64 8.28 1.73
N TRP A 176 -5.13 8.12 0.51
CA TRP A 176 -4.47 8.58 -0.71
C TRP A 176 -5.06 9.90 -1.20
N PHE A 177 -4.17 10.75 -1.71
CA PHE A 177 -4.46 12.05 -2.31
C PHE A 177 -3.82 12.09 -3.69
N CYS A 178 -4.51 12.70 -4.65
CA CYS A 178 -4.03 12.89 -6.01
C CYS A 178 -4.36 14.30 -6.45
N GLY A 179 -3.41 14.98 -7.08
CA GLY A 179 -3.65 16.31 -7.62
C GLY A 179 -2.36 17.09 -7.81
N GLN A 180 -2.34 18.29 -7.26
CA GLN A 180 -1.21 19.21 -7.36
C GLN A 180 0.11 18.55 -6.95
N PRO A 181 1.24 19.00 -7.53
CA PRO A 181 2.53 18.47 -7.10
C PRO A 181 2.77 18.81 -5.64
N VAL A 182 3.34 17.86 -4.92
CA VAL A 182 3.69 18.00 -3.52
C VAL A 182 5.08 17.48 -3.29
N THR A 183 5.72 17.93 -2.22
CA THR A 183 7.03 17.45 -1.77
C THR A 183 6.99 17.09 -0.30
N ARG A 184 8.00 16.34 0.15
CA ARG A 184 8.18 15.98 1.56
C ARG A 184 9.58 16.35 2.02
N ASN A 185 9.66 16.94 3.20
CA ASN A 185 10.94 17.22 3.86
C ASN A 185 11.62 15.92 4.28
N ASP A 186 10.86 15.00 4.85
CA ASP A 186 11.34 13.68 5.26
C ASP A 186 10.30 12.58 4.97
N ALA A 187 10.69 11.32 5.12
CA ALA A 187 9.85 10.15 4.81
C ALA A 187 8.79 9.82 5.89
N LYS A 188 8.66 10.63 6.94
CA LYS A 188 7.61 10.53 7.97
C LYS A 188 6.66 11.73 7.97
N ALA A 189 7.07 12.86 7.40
CA ALA A 189 6.34 14.11 7.40
C ALA A 189 5.13 14.12 6.46
N ASP A 190 4.24 15.07 6.74
CA ASP A 190 3.19 15.45 5.81
C ASP A 190 3.76 16.04 4.52
N ALA A 191 3.02 15.83 3.43
CA ALA A 191 3.34 16.45 2.15
C ALA A 191 2.98 17.94 2.18
N LYS A 192 3.81 18.76 1.53
CA LYS A 192 3.61 20.20 1.31
C LYS A 192 3.43 20.47 -0.16
N ASP A 193 2.59 21.44 -0.50
CA ASP A 193 2.36 21.82 -1.89
C ASP A 193 3.64 22.34 -2.54
N ASP A 194 3.87 21.89 -3.77
CA ASP A 194 4.92 22.33 -4.67
C ASP A 194 4.26 22.67 -6.01
N THR A 195 3.50 23.77 -6.03
CA THR A 195 2.66 24.15 -7.18
C THR A 195 3.49 24.58 -8.40
N VAL A 196 4.82 24.49 -8.34
CA VAL A 196 5.71 24.66 -9.49
C VAL A 196 5.29 23.67 -10.57
N THR A 197 4.96 24.19 -11.76
CA THR A 197 4.51 23.39 -12.91
C THR A 197 3.25 22.54 -12.62
N ALA A 198 2.36 23.04 -11.77
CA ALA A 198 1.02 22.51 -11.54
C ALA A 198 0.20 22.33 -12.83
N ILE A 199 -0.55 21.21 -12.90
CA ILE A 199 -1.65 21.04 -13.85
C ILE A 199 -2.89 21.73 -13.25
N GLU A 200 -3.55 22.58 -14.03
CA GLU A 200 -4.83 23.18 -13.63
C GLU A 200 -5.89 22.09 -13.34
N THR A 201 -6.69 22.28 -12.30
CA THR A 201 -7.62 21.26 -11.81
C THR A 201 -8.57 20.71 -12.89
N LYS A 202 -9.00 21.55 -13.84
CA LYS A 202 -9.85 21.14 -14.98
C LYS A 202 -9.17 20.15 -15.94
N HIS A 203 -7.85 20.07 -15.93
CA HIS A 203 -7.06 19.15 -16.77
C HIS A 203 -6.53 17.95 -16.00
N LEU A 204 -6.75 17.87 -14.69
CA LEU A 204 -6.41 16.69 -13.91
C LEU A 204 -7.26 15.49 -14.36
N PRO A 205 -6.75 14.25 -14.23
CA PRO A 205 -7.57 13.06 -14.33
C PRO A 205 -8.77 13.18 -13.38
N SER A 206 -9.95 12.65 -13.77
CA SER A 206 -11.17 12.77 -12.98
C SER A 206 -11.01 12.30 -11.53
N THR A 207 -10.19 11.27 -11.30
CA THR A 207 -9.87 10.71 -9.97
C THR A 207 -8.98 11.61 -9.09
N CYS A 208 -8.45 12.70 -9.66
CA CYS A 208 -7.54 13.63 -9.02
C CYS A 208 -8.11 15.06 -8.98
N ARG A 209 -9.37 15.25 -9.41
CA ARG A 209 -10.07 16.52 -9.29
C ARG A 209 -10.74 16.58 -7.92
N ASP A 210 -10.63 17.72 -7.24
CA ASP A 210 -11.39 17.98 -6.03
C ASP A 210 -12.89 17.94 -6.35
N GLU A 211 -13.69 17.30 -5.49
CA GLU A 211 -15.15 17.20 -5.65
C GLU A 211 -15.84 18.56 -5.84
N SER A 212 -15.23 19.66 -5.37
CA SER A 212 -15.73 21.02 -5.57
C SER A 212 -15.58 21.53 -7.01
N SER A 213 -14.64 21.00 -7.78
CA SER A 213 -14.37 21.38 -9.18
C SER A 213 -15.10 20.49 -10.18
N ALA A 214 -15.46 19.27 -9.78
CA ALA A 214 -16.45 18.49 -10.49
C ALA A 214 -17.81 19.14 -10.19
N GLY A 215 -18.35 19.90 -11.14
CA GLY A 215 -19.70 20.46 -11.10
C GLY A 215 -20.80 19.39 -11.06
N CYS A 216 -20.70 18.43 -10.15
CA CYS A 216 -21.77 17.61 -9.64
C CYS A 216 -22.65 18.56 -8.84
N ILE A 217 -23.48 19.33 -9.56
CA ILE A 217 -24.66 19.95 -8.98
C ILE A 217 -25.39 18.79 -8.30
N LYS A 218 -25.32 18.74 -6.97
CA LYS A 218 -26.21 17.92 -6.18
C LYS A 218 -27.59 18.48 -6.48
N THR A 219 -28.26 17.97 -7.51
CA THR A 219 -29.65 18.33 -7.77
C THR A 219 -30.37 18.06 -6.45
N PRO A 220 -30.91 19.11 -5.78
CA PRO A 220 -31.52 18.95 -4.49
C PRO A 220 -32.62 17.91 -4.64
N ARG A 221 -32.47 16.85 -3.86
CA ARG A 221 -33.21 15.60 -4.00
C ARG A 221 -34.60 15.78 -3.39
N ALA A 222 -35.42 16.63 -4.00
CA ALA A 222 -36.86 16.63 -3.77
C ALA A 222 -37.47 15.58 -4.71
N ASP A 223 -38.02 14.53 -4.11
CA ASP A 223 -39.16 13.75 -4.62
C ASP A 223 -38.98 12.80 -5.81
N PHE A 224 -37.87 12.05 -5.88
CA PHE A 224 -37.85 10.80 -6.68
C PHE A 224 -37.51 9.58 -5.81
N LYS A 225 -38.54 9.05 -5.12
CA LYS A 225 -38.48 7.88 -4.24
C LYS A 225 -38.43 6.52 -4.97
N HIS A 226 -38.40 6.45 -6.30
CA HIS A 226 -38.64 5.17 -6.99
C HIS A 226 -37.67 4.76 -8.11
N PHE A 227 -36.47 5.35 -8.25
CA PHE A 227 -35.47 4.73 -9.13
C PHE A 227 -34.14 4.52 -8.43
N GLN A 228 -33.76 3.25 -8.34
CA GLN A 228 -32.52 2.77 -7.76
C GLN A 228 -31.31 3.51 -8.36
N LYS A 229 -30.58 4.18 -7.48
CA LYS A 229 -29.15 4.57 -7.51
C LYS A 229 -28.38 4.31 -8.82
N ILE A 230 -28.74 4.96 -9.92
CA ILE A 230 -27.79 5.17 -11.02
C ILE A 230 -27.39 6.64 -10.98
N SER A 231 -26.34 6.93 -10.22
CA SER A 231 -25.64 8.22 -10.24
C SER A 231 -25.03 8.41 -11.64
N ARG A 232 -25.83 8.90 -12.59
CA ARG A 232 -25.33 9.29 -13.90
C ARG A 232 -24.71 10.68 -13.77
N CYS A 233 -23.39 10.73 -13.60
CA CYS A 233 -22.60 11.93 -13.81
C CYS A 233 -22.80 12.40 -15.26
N ARG A 234 -23.65 13.39 -15.51
CA ARG A 234 -23.70 14.08 -16.80
C ARG A 234 -22.58 15.10 -16.85
N VAL A 235 -21.64 14.91 -17.76
CA VAL A 235 -20.59 15.86 -18.11
C VAL A 235 -21.24 17.09 -18.77
N LEU A 236 -20.97 18.28 -18.24
CA LEU A 236 -21.54 19.54 -18.71
C LEU A 236 -21.13 19.85 -20.17
N PRO A 237 -22.00 20.53 -20.94
CA PRO A 237 -21.82 20.78 -22.38
C PRO A 237 -20.53 21.49 -22.77
N GLU A 238 -19.93 22.29 -21.89
CA GLU A 238 -18.66 22.98 -22.20
C GLU A 238 -17.50 22.04 -22.49
N SER A 239 -17.62 20.76 -22.11
CA SER A 239 -16.63 19.73 -22.44
C SER A 239 -16.74 19.25 -23.90
N ARG A 240 -17.83 19.54 -24.62
CA ARG A 240 -18.02 19.11 -26.02
C ARG A 240 -17.15 19.87 -27.01
N HIS A 241 -16.70 21.08 -26.68
CA HIS A 241 -15.86 21.87 -27.59
C HIS A 241 -14.46 21.28 -27.85
N MET A 242 -14.02 20.27 -27.09
CA MET A 242 -12.72 19.61 -27.32
C MET A 242 -12.82 18.33 -28.16
N ALA A 243 -14.02 17.80 -28.41
CA ALA A 243 -14.19 16.59 -29.23
C ALA A 243 -14.35 16.89 -30.73
N GLU A 244 -14.71 18.11 -31.11
CA GLU A 244 -14.94 18.47 -32.53
C GLU A 244 -13.73 19.07 -33.26
N ARG A 245 -12.59 19.30 -32.60
CA ARG A 245 -11.36 19.76 -33.27
C ARG A 245 -10.35 18.64 -33.60
N GLN A 246 -10.82 17.40 -33.73
CA GLN A 246 -10.03 16.28 -34.29
C GLN A 246 -10.66 15.68 -35.55
N ARG A 247 -11.13 16.54 -36.45
CA ARG A 247 -11.38 16.19 -37.85
C ARG A 247 -10.55 17.13 -38.72
#